data_AF-A0A957AUA2-F1
#
_entry.id   AF-A0A957AUA2-F1
#
_cell.length_a   1.000
_cell.length_b   1.000
_cell.length_c   1.000
_cell.angle_alpha   90.00
_cell.angle_beta   90.00
_cell.angle_gamma   90.00
#
_symmetry.space_group_name_H-M   'P 1'
#
loop_
_entity.id
_entity.type
_entity.pdbx_description
1 polymer ?
#
loop_
_entity_poly.entity_id
_entity_poly.type
_entity_poly.pdbx_seq_one_letter_code
_entity_poly.pdbx_strand_id
1 'polypeptide(L)'
;RGTADIFALYIVQALSFRIWYASWPFPWLVLDAPDAPSAWHTFRLHAGLWFLLTAQLSVLIYGHLRVYALGGSAPLAHVIGVPFTFGLPLVLAWLSAQPPGGFGPFKK
;
A
#
# COMPACT_ATOMS: atom_id res chain seq x y z
N ARG A 1 -18.24 -14.40 -9.21
CA ARG A 1 -17.34 -13.38 -9.79
C ARG A 1 -16.47 -12.92 -8.65
N GLY A 2 -15.24 -13.43 -8.60
CA GLY A 2 -14.41 -13.48 -7.40
C GLY A 2 -13.49 -12.27 -7.30
N THR A 3 -12.91 -12.08 -6.11
CA THR A 3 -11.87 -11.09 -5.84
C THR A 3 -10.70 -11.18 -6.83
N ALA A 4 -10.45 -12.38 -7.37
CA ALA A 4 -9.50 -12.64 -8.43
C ALA A 4 -9.85 -11.95 -9.78
N ASP A 5 -11.13 -11.87 -10.15
CA ASP A 5 -11.58 -11.20 -11.38
C ASP A 5 -11.37 -9.68 -11.27
N ILE A 6 -11.69 -9.13 -10.10
CA ILE A 6 -11.49 -7.70 -9.78
C ILE A 6 -9.99 -7.38 -9.76
N PHE A 7 -9.19 -8.27 -9.20
CA PHE A 7 -7.74 -8.14 -9.18
C PHE A 7 -7.12 -8.19 -10.59
N ALA A 8 -7.57 -9.11 -11.44
CA ALA A 8 -7.10 -9.21 -12.82
C ALA A 8 -7.40 -7.93 -13.61
N LEU A 9 -8.62 -7.38 -13.47
CA LEU A 9 -8.99 -6.10 -14.10
C LEU A 9 -8.17 -4.93 -13.56
N TYR A 10 -7.90 -4.91 -12.25
CA TYR A 10 -7.01 -3.92 -11.63
C TYR A 10 -5.58 -4.00 -12.17
N ILE A 11 -5.01 -5.22 -12.31
CA ILE A 11 -3.68 -5.40 -12.92
C ILE A 11 -3.66 -4.84 -14.34
N VAL A 12 -4.65 -5.20 -15.18
CA VAL A 12 -4.69 -4.76 -16.58
C VAL A 12 -4.71 -3.24 -16.66
N GLN A 13 -5.52 -2.58 -15.84
CA GLN A 13 -5.55 -1.12 -15.75
C GLN A 13 -4.23 -0.54 -15.20
N ALA A 14 -3.64 -1.16 -14.19
CA ALA A 14 -2.39 -0.71 -13.57
C ALA A 14 -1.18 -0.86 -14.51
N LEU A 15 -1.22 -1.80 -15.47
CA LEU A 15 -0.23 -1.95 -16.55
C LEU A 15 -0.34 -0.88 -17.64
N SER A 16 -1.54 -0.29 -17.83
CA SER A 16 -1.72 0.85 -18.73
C SER A 16 -1.12 2.15 -18.20
N PHE A 17 -0.86 2.22 -16.89
CA PHE A 17 -0.14 3.33 -16.26
C PHE A 17 1.25 2.86 -15.79
N ARG A 18 2.19 3.80 -15.60
CA ARG A 18 3.55 3.52 -15.09
C ARG A 18 3.57 3.12 -13.60
N ILE A 19 2.51 2.46 -13.12
CA ILE A 19 2.21 2.12 -11.72
C ILE A 19 2.23 0.60 -11.50
N TRP A 20 2.67 -0.18 -12.50
CA TRP A 20 2.73 -1.65 -12.44
C TRP A 20 3.50 -2.21 -11.23
N TYR A 21 4.45 -1.48 -10.63
CA TYR A 21 5.10 -1.91 -9.38
C TYR A 21 4.12 -2.04 -8.21
N ALA A 22 3.00 -1.30 -8.23
CA ALA A 22 1.99 -1.35 -7.19
C ALA A 22 1.08 -2.58 -7.27
N SER A 23 1.04 -3.29 -8.40
CA SER A 23 0.28 -4.53 -8.49
C SER A 23 1.03 -5.77 -7.96
N TRP A 24 2.33 -5.66 -7.68
CA TRP A 24 3.15 -6.78 -7.17
C TRP A 24 2.85 -7.20 -5.73
N PRO A 25 2.55 -6.30 -4.78
CA PRO A 25 2.17 -6.73 -3.43
C PRO A 25 0.73 -7.26 -3.36
N PHE A 26 -0.12 -6.98 -4.35
CA PHE A 26 -1.54 -7.35 -4.29
C PHE A 26 -1.85 -8.85 -4.16
N PRO A 27 -1.15 -9.78 -4.84
CA PRO A 27 -1.31 -11.20 -4.62
C PRO A 27 -1.13 -11.55 -3.15
N TRP A 28 -0.14 -10.95 -2.49
CA TRP A 28 0.08 -11.09 -1.06
C TRP A 28 -0.98 -10.36 -0.22
N LEU A 29 -1.71 -9.38 -0.74
CA LEU A 29 -2.70 -8.60 0.02
C LEU A 29 -4.13 -9.18 -0.05
N VAL A 30 -4.47 -9.89 -1.14
CA VAL A 30 -5.87 -10.20 -1.49
C VAL A 30 -6.15 -11.71 -1.65
N LEU A 31 -5.14 -12.56 -1.89
CA LEU A 31 -5.37 -13.97 -2.28
C LEU A 31 -5.70 -14.94 -1.16
N ASP A 32 -5.87 -14.48 0.08
CA ASP A 32 -6.02 -15.38 1.21
C ASP A 32 -7.44 -15.21 1.77
N ALA A 33 -8.29 -16.19 1.45
CA ALA A 33 -9.70 -16.25 1.83
C ALA A 33 -9.90 -17.43 2.80
N PRO A 34 -9.46 -17.31 4.07
CA PRO A 34 -9.78 -18.29 5.09
C PRO A 34 -11.25 -18.14 5.51
N ASP A 35 -11.84 -19.24 5.97
CA ASP A 35 -13.22 -19.26 6.49
C ASP A 35 -13.42 -18.40 7.75
N ALA A 36 -12.34 -17.94 8.40
CA ALA A 36 -12.37 -17.04 9.55
C ALA A 36 -11.30 -15.93 9.47
N PRO A 37 -11.67 -14.66 9.73
CA PRO A 37 -10.73 -13.54 9.70
C PRO A 37 -9.74 -13.64 10.87
N SER A 38 -8.48 -13.97 10.56
CA SER A 38 -7.37 -13.90 11.51
C SER A 38 -6.82 -12.46 11.60
N ALA A 39 -6.15 -12.13 12.69
CA ALA A 39 -5.56 -10.81 12.84
C ALA A 39 -4.46 -10.50 11.79
N TRP A 40 -3.75 -11.53 11.29
CA TRP A 40 -2.83 -11.40 10.17
C TRP A 40 -3.52 -11.00 8.86
N HIS A 41 -4.72 -11.51 8.62
CA HIS A 41 -5.55 -11.13 7.46
C HIS A 41 -5.99 -9.67 7.55
N THR A 42 -6.43 -9.21 8.72
CA THR A 42 -6.78 -7.80 8.95
C THR A 42 -5.59 -6.88 8.71
N PHE A 43 -4.40 -7.24 9.21
CA PHE A 43 -3.18 -6.48 8.97
C PHE A 43 -2.83 -6.39 7.48
N ARG A 44 -2.87 -7.51 6.76
CA ARG A 44 -2.60 -7.56 5.32
C ARG A 44 -3.59 -6.69 4.55
N LEU A 45 -4.89 -6.79 4.83
CA LEU A 45 -5.90 -5.94 4.18
C LEU A 45 -5.60 -4.46 4.39
N HIS A 46 -5.29 -4.05 5.63
CA HIS A 46 -4.96 -2.66 5.94
C HIS A 46 -3.68 -2.21 5.25
N ALA A 47 -2.64 -3.05 5.24
CA ALA A 47 -1.39 -2.76 4.52
C ALA A 47 -1.64 -2.53 3.04
N GLY A 48 -2.55 -3.29 2.44
CA GLY A 48 -2.89 -3.15 1.03
C GLY A 48 -3.65 -1.88 0.71
N LEU A 49 -4.63 -1.52 1.55
CA LEU A 49 -5.37 -0.26 1.41
C LEU A 49 -4.46 0.96 1.57
N TRP A 50 -3.58 0.95 2.56
CA TRP A 50 -2.60 2.03 2.76
C TRP A 50 -1.56 2.08 1.64
N PHE A 51 -1.13 0.92 1.13
CA PHE A 51 -0.19 0.84 0.02
C PHE A 51 -0.80 1.42 -1.25
N LEU A 52 -2.05 1.07 -1.55
CA LEU A 52 -2.81 1.67 -2.65
C LEU A 52 -2.86 3.19 -2.54
N LEU A 53 -3.25 3.71 -1.38
CA LEU A 53 -3.38 5.15 -1.17
C LEU A 53 -2.03 5.86 -1.32
N THR A 54 -0.99 5.37 -0.65
CA THR A 54 0.34 5.98 -0.70
C THR A 54 1.02 5.85 -2.06
N ALA A 55 0.73 4.78 -2.82
CA ALA A 55 1.18 4.67 -4.20
C ALA A 55 0.54 5.74 -5.09
N GLN A 56 -0.77 6.00 -4.96
CA GLN A 56 -1.44 7.06 -5.70
C GLN A 56 -0.94 8.45 -5.28
N LEU A 57 -0.75 8.69 -3.98
CA LEU A 57 -0.25 9.96 -3.46
C LEU A 57 1.24 10.22 -3.76
N SER A 58 2.00 9.19 -4.14
CA SER A 58 3.42 9.33 -4.48
C SER A 58 3.68 10.30 -5.62
N VAL A 59 2.70 10.50 -6.52
CA VAL A 59 2.78 11.50 -7.60
C VAL A 59 2.96 12.92 -7.07
N LEU A 60 2.45 13.23 -5.87
CA LEU A 60 2.64 14.53 -5.24
C LEU A 60 4.10 14.71 -4.78
N ILE A 61 4.75 13.63 -4.35
CA ILE A 61 6.16 13.63 -3.95
C ILE A 61 7.04 13.83 -5.19
N TYR A 62 6.86 13.01 -6.23
CA TYR A 62 7.68 13.07 -7.43
C TYR A 62 7.37 14.26 -8.35
N GLY A 63 6.18 14.83 -8.25
CA GLY A 63 5.76 16.02 -8.99
C GLY A 63 5.97 17.29 -8.18
N HIS A 64 5.01 17.61 -7.31
CA HIS A 64 4.92 18.90 -6.64
C HIS A 64 6.02 19.12 -5.61
N LEU A 65 6.20 18.18 -4.68
CA LEU A 65 7.21 18.30 -3.64
C LEU A 65 8.61 18.38 -4.26
N ARG A 66 8.91 17.51 -5.23
CA ARG A 66 10.17 17.53 -5.96
C ARG A 66 10.46 18.91 -6.55
N VAL A 67 9.52 19.46 -7.32
CA VAL A 67 9.73 20.70 -8.08
C VAL A 67 9.76 21.93 -7.16
N TYR A 68 8.82 22.03 -6.23
CA TYR A 68 8.63 23.26 -5.44
C TYR A 68 9.39 23.30 -4.12
N ALA A 69 9.70 22.15 -3.51
CA ALA A 69 10.38 22.10 -2.20
C ALA A 69 11.78 21.48 -2.26
N LEU A 70 12.01 20.54 -3.18
CA LEU A 70 13.30 19.81 -3.29
C LEU A 70 14.18 20.31 -4.44
N GLY A 71 13.88 21.49 -5.00
CA GLY A 71 14.67 22.11 -6.07
C GLY A 71 14.78 21.28 -7.35
N GLY A 72 13.79 20.42 -7.63
CA GLY A 72 13.80 19.51 -8.76
C GLY A 72 14.61 18.21 -8.55
N SER A 73 15.19 18.00 -7.37
CA SER A 73 16.09 16.86 -7.11
C SER A 73 15.36 15.51 -7.13
N ALA A 74 15.57 14.75 -8.21
CA ALA A 74 15.10 13.37 -8.34
C ALA A 74 15.59 12.43 -7.23
N PRO A 75 16.88 12.43 -6.80
CA PRO A 75 17.33 11.52 -5.75
C PRO A 75 16.68 11.82 -4.39
N LEU A 76 16.50 13.09 -4.03
CA LEU A 76 15.80 13.45 -2.78
C LEU A 76 14.33 13.02 -2.82
N ALA A 77 13.64 13.25 -3.94
CA ALA A 77 12.27 12.79 -4.11
C ALA A 77 12.17 11.25 -4.04
N HIS A 78 13.19 10.53 -4.51
CA HIS A 78 13.23 9.07 -4.43
C HIS A 78 13.44 8.56 -2.99
N VAL A 79 14.39 9.18 -2.26
CA VAL A 79 14.67 8.86 -0.85
C VAL A 79 13.44 9.08 0.03
N ILE A 80 12.57 10.02 -0.30
CA ILE A 80 11.32 10.27 0.43
C ILE A 80 10.18 9.38 -0.09
N GLY A 81 10.04 9.29 -1.42
CA GLY A 81 8.94 8.59 -2.07
C GLY A 81 8.96 7.09 -1.82
N VAL A 82 10.14 6.45 -1.79
CA VAL A 82 10.25 5.01 -1.57
C VAL A 82 9.76 4.61 -0.17
N PRO A 83 10.27 5.19 0.95
CA PRO A 83 9.72 4.91 2.28
C PRO A 83 8.25 5.27 2.41
N PHE A 84 7.80 6.35 1.77
CA PHE A 84 6.39 6.75 1.79
C PHE A 84 5.48 5.71 1.11
N THR A 85 5.88 5.17 -0.04
CA THR A 85 5.05 4.22 -0.79
C THR A 85 5.17 2.78 -0.27
N PHE A 86 6.34 2.35 0.20
CA PHE A 86 6.56 0.94 0.58
C PHE A 86 6.67 0.70 2.09
N GLY A 87 7.17 1.68 2.86
CA GLY A 87 7.37 1.54 4.30
C GLY A 87 6.16 2.01 5.12
N LEU A 88 5.68 3.22 4.84
CA LEU A 88 4.58 3.84 5.58
C LEU A 88 3.30 2.98 5.63
N PRO A 89 2.90 2.26 4.57
CA PRO A 89 1.73 1.38 4.63
C PRO A 89 1.79 0.32 5.71
N LEU A 90 2.97 -0.23 5.99
CA LEU A 90 3.15 -1.25 7.03
C LEU A 90 2.97 -0.64 8.42
N VAL A 91 3.49 0.57 8.63
CA VAL A 91 3.32 1.31 9.88
C VAL A 91 1.85 1.68 10.09
N LEU A 92 1.19 2.20 9.06
CA LEU A 92 -0.23 2.57 9.13
C LEU A 92 -1.14 1.35 9.31
N ALA A 93 -0.81 0.23 8.67
CA ALA A 93 -1.51 -1.03 8.90
C ALA A 93 -1.34 -1.51 10.34
N TRP A 94 -0.14 -1.41 10.90
CA TRP A 94 0.11 -1.77 12.29
C TRP A 94 -0.69 -0.90 13.27
N LEU A 95 -0.87 0.38 12.97
CA LEU A 95 -1.67 1.30 13.79
C LEU A 95 -3.18 1.08 13.63
N SER A 96 -3.65 0.80 12.41
CA SER A 96 -5.08 0.73 12.09
C SER A 96 -5.69 -0.67 12.23
N ALA A 97 -4.89 -1.74 12.15
CA ALA A 97 -5.36 -3.12 12.29
C ALA A 97 -5.48 -3.57 13.77
N GLN A 98 -5.29 -2.66 14.74
CA GLN A 98 -5.40 -3.00 16.16
C GLN A 98 -6.86 -3.10 16.58
N PRO A 99 -7.25 -4.13 17.36
CA PRO A 99 -8.57 -4.19 17.98
C PRO A 99 -8.73 -3.07 19.03
N PRO A 100 -9.97 -2.65 19.36
CA PRO A 100 -10.22 -1.60 20.34
C PRO A 100 -9.59 -1.96 21.70
N GLY A 101 -8.49 -1.27 22.06
CA GLY A 101 -7.71 -1.46 23.29
C GLY A 101 -6.19 -1.76 23.14
N GLY A 102 -5.60 -1.69 21.95
CA GLY A 102 -4.24 -2.23 21.68
C GLY A 102 -3.03 -1.29 21.80
N PHE A 103 -1.87 -1.88 22.12
CA PHE A 103 -0.56 -1.58 21.51
C PHE A 103 0.02 -2.95 21.05
N GLY A 104 0.11 -3.18 19.74
CA GLY A 104 0.15 -4.49 19.05
C GLY A 104 1.39 -5.39 19.27
N PRO A 105 1.63 -6.48 18.49
CA PRO A 105 0.86 -7.10 17.40
C PRO A 105 0.21 -8.42 17.84
N PHE A 106 -1.11 -8.60 17.60
CA PHE A 106 -1.81 -9.89 17.75
C PHE A 106 -1.84 -10.52 19.15
N LYS A 107 -2.29 -9.79 20.18
CA LYS A 107 -2.55 -10.37 21.52
C LYS A 107 -3.53 -11.56 21.41
N LYS A 108 -3.20 -12.68 22.06
CA LYS A 108 -3.99 -13.93 22.15
C LYS A 108 -5.41 -13.68 22.65
#